data_AF-I3DH58-F1
#
_entry.id   AF-I3DH58-F1
#
_cell.length_a   1.000
_cell.length_b   1.000
_cell.length_c   1.000
_cell.angle_alpha   90.00
_cell.angle_beta   90.00
_cell.angle_gamma   90.00
#
_symmetry.space_group_name_H-M   'P 1'
#
loop_
_entity.id
_entity.type
_entity.pdbx_description
1 polymer ?
#
loop_
_entity_poly.entity_id
_entity_poly.type
_entity_poly.pdbx_seq_one_letter_code
_entity_poly.pdbx_strand_id
1 'polypeptide(L)'
;MAESHLISQLTKLIESSYKEKAILEHQLDQLKQQKSDLEDKILCFENTLIYIEPNFDLRQIKTQFNVSRLIKPRLFKQNLQLLVARVFKQSDSWKTLYFITDAALELDTGKNYPLPQREHELAVARVLKELYKKGIIERKEVELHKRIIKRGFFRRSEWRLKPLE
;
A
#
# COMPACT_ATOMS: atom_id res chain seq x y z
N MET A 1 5.78 7.58 -34.10
CA MET A 1 6.92 6.81 -33.53
C MET A 1 6.89 6.74 -32.01
N ALA A 2 6.47 7.79 -31.29
CA ALA A 2 6.29 7.76 -29.82
C ALA A 2 5.29 6.68 -29.35
N GLU A 3 4.21 6.47 -30.11
CA GLU A 3 3.16 5.49 -29.77
C GLU A 3 3.67 4.04 -29.78
N SER A 4 4.50 3.62 -30.75
CA SER A 4 5.02 2.25 -30.80
C SER A 4 6.01 1.96 -29.67
N HIS A 5 6.80 2.96 -29.28
CA HIS A 5 7.68 2.86 -28.12
C HIS A 5 6.86 2.76 -26.82
N LEU A 6 5.84 3.58 -26.65
CA LEU A 6 4.96 3.55 -25.48
C LEU A 6 4.24 2.19 -25.37
N ILE A 7 3.72 1.67 -26.48
CA ILE A 7 3.09 0.34 -26.54
C ILE A 7 4.10 -0.74 -26.10
N SER A 8 5.32 -0.72 -26.64
CA SER A 8 6.36 -1.70 -26.26
C SER A 8 6.73 -1.64 -24.77
N GLN A 9 6.82 -0.43 -24.19
CA GLN A 9 7.07 -0.26 -22.77
C GLN A 9 5.92 -0.78 -21.91
N LEU A 10 4.67 -0.48 -22.30
CA LEU A 10 3.49 -0.97 -21.60
C LEU A 10 3.36 -2.49 -21.67
N THR A 11 3.63 -3.10 -22.81
CA THR A 11 3.64 -4.57 -22.96
C THR A 11 4.63 -5.22 -21.99
N LYS A 12 5.87 -4.70 -21.91
CA LYS A 12 6.88 -5.21 -20.97
C LYS A 12 6.45 -5.06 -19.51
N LEU A 13 5.81 -3.95 -19.15
CA LEU A 13 5.28 -3.75 -17.81
C LEU A 13 4.15 -4.74 -17.48
N ILE A 14 3.24 -4.97 -18.43
CA ILE A 14 2.15 -5.94 -18.29
C ILE A 14 2.72 -7.35 -18.10
N GLU A 15 3.69 -7.76 -18.92
CA GLU A 15 4.36 -9.06 -18.79
C GLU A 15 5.03 -9.22 -17.42
N SER A 16 5.78 -8.20 -16.97
CA SER A 16 6.41 -8.23 -15.65
C SER A 16 5.39 -8.33 -14.52
N SER A 17 4.24 -7.65 -14.66
CA SER A 17 3.16 -7.68 -13.68
C SER A 17 2.47 -9.04 -13.64
N TYR A 18 2.28 -9.71 -14.79
CA TYR A 18 1.75 -11.08 -14.83
C TYR A 18 2.70 -12.09 -14.19
N LYS A 19 4.01 -11.96 -14.42
CA LYS A 19 5.02 -12.79 -13.75
C LYS A 19 4.99 -12.60 -12.24
N GLU A 20 4.97 -11.36 -11.78
CA GLU A 20 4.87 -11.04 -10.36
C GLU A 20 3.58 -11.60 -9.75
N LYS A 21 2.44 -11.45 -10.44
CA LYS A 21 1.16 -12.02 -10.04
C LYS A 21 1.25 -13.54 -9.85
N ALA A 22 1.81 -14.27 -10.81
CA ALA A 22 1.90 -15.73 -10.73
C ALA A 22 2.76 -16.21 -9.56
N ILE A 23 3.88 -15.51 -9.28
CA ILE A 23 4.73 -15.80 -8.12
C ILE A 23 3.96 -15.57 -6.81
N LEU A 24 3.23 -14.45 -6.71
CA LEU A 24 2.42 -14.14 -5.54
C LEU A 24 1.30 -15.16 -5.32
N GLU A 25 0.66 -15.65 -6.40
CA GLU A 25 -0.35 -16.71 -6.32
C GLU A 25 0.25 -18.00 -5.75
N HIS A 26 1.41 -18.43 -6.25
CA HIS A 26 2.09 -19.61 -5.73
C HIS A 26 2.47 -19.48 -4.25
N GLN A 27 3.02 -18.33 -3.85
CA GLN A 27 3.36 -18.04 -2.45
C GLN A 27 2.12 -18.04 -1.55
N LEU A 28 1.00 -17.51 -2.05
CA LEU A 28 -0.27 -17.49 -1.32
C LEU A 28 -0.81 -18.90 -1.09
N ASP A 29 -0.67 -19.81 -2.06
CA ASP A 29 -1.06 -21.20 -1.87
C ASP A 29 -0.13 -21.94 -0.90
N GLN A 30 1.19 -21.67 -0.93
CA GLN A 30 2.10 -22.17 0.10
C GLN A 30 1.71 -21.68 1.51
N LEU A 31 1.35 -20.40 1.66
CA LEU A 31 0.89 -19.85 2.93
C LEU A 31 -0.42 -20.47 3.41
N LYS A 32 -1.37 -20.75 2.50
CA LYS A 32 -2.59 -21.48 2.83
C LYS A 32 -2.28 -22.89 3.35
N GLN A 33 -1.35 -23.59 2.69
CA GLN A 33 -0.94 -24.92 3.14
C GLN A 33 -0.29 -24.86 4.53
N GLN A 34 0.66 -23.94 4.73
CA GLN A 34 1.30 -23.74 6.04
C GLN A 34 0.30 -23.40 7.13
N LYS A 35 -0.72 -22.60 6.81
CA LYS A 35 -1.82 -22.30 7.73
C LYS A 35 -2.59 -23.58 8.09
N SER A 36 -2.95 -24.40 7.11
CA SER A 36 -3.63 -25.69 7.35
C SER A 36 -2.77 -26.60 8.24
N ASP A 37 -1.48 -26.73 7.95
CA ASP A 37 -0.56 -27.55 8.74
C ASP A 37 -0.45 -27.05 10.19
N LEU A 38 -0.52 -25.73 10.40
CA LEU A 38 -0.55 -25.13 11.74
C LEU A 38 -1.88 -25.39 12.44
N GLU A 39 -3.01 -25.31 11.74
CA GLU A 39 -4.33 -25.63 12.29
C GLU A 39 -4.38 -27.09 12.76
N ASP A 40 -3.86 -28.02 11.96
CA ASP A 40 -3.78 -29.45 12.32
C ASP A 40 -2.85 -29.69 13.53
N LYS A 41 -1.69 -29.02 13.57
CA LYS A 41 -0.77 -29.10 14.72
C LYS A 41 -1.39 -28.55 16.00
N ILE A 42 -2.05 -27.39 15.92
CA ILE A 42 -2.75 -26.78 17.06
C ILE A 42 -3.82 -27.74 17.56
N LEU A 43 -4.64 -28.29 16.67
CA LEU A 43 -5.69 -29.25 17.03
C LEU A 43 -5.11 -30.49 17.73
N CYS A 44 -4.00 -31.04 17.21
CA CYS A 44 -3.31 -32.17 17.83
C CYS A 44 -2.83 -31.85 19.26
N PHE A 45 -2.23 -30.67 19.45
CA PHE A 45 -1.78 -30.22 20.76
C PHE A 45 -2.95 -29.96 21.72
N GLU A 46 -4.03 -29.31 21.25
CA GLU A 46 -5.24 -29.10 22.05
C GLU A 46 -5.85 -30.43 22.52
N ASN A 47 -5.96 -31.41 21.62
CA ASN A 47 -6.48 -32.74 21.95
C ASN A 47 -5.60 -33.49 22.94
N THR A 48 -4.27 -33.43 22.75
CA THR A 48 -3.30 -34.06 23.66
C THR A 48 -3.34 -33.42 25.04
N LEU A 49 -3.48 -32.10 25.10
CA LEU A 49 -3.57 -31.38 26.37
C LEU A 49 -4.87 -31.71 27.12
N ILE A 50 -6.00 -31.75 26.43
CA ILE A 50 -7.29 -32.17 27.03
C ILE A 50 -7.22 -33.63 27.50
N TYR A 51 -6.54 -34.50 26.76
CA TYR A 51 -6.35 -35.89 27.17
C TYR A 51 -5.57 -36.02 28.49
N ILE A 52 -4.52 -35.20 28.67
CA ILE A 52 -3.70 -35.19 29.89
C ILE A 52 -4.43 -34.47 31.04
N GLU A 53 -5.07 -33.34 30.76
CA GLU A 53 -5.78 -32.51 31.74
C GLU A 53 -7.17 -32.12 31.22
N PRO A 54 -8.22 -32.93 31.52
CA PRO A 54 -9.56 -32.75 30.96
C PRO A 54 -10.25 -31.43 31.29
N ASN A 55 -9.82 -30.76 32.37
CA ASN A 55 -10.40 -29.51 32.85
C ASN A 55 -9.59 -28.27 32.43
N PHE A 56 -8.58 -28.42 31.56
CA PHE A 56 -7.73 -27.31 31.14
C PHE A 56 -8.52 -26.28 30.31
N ASP A 57 -8.40 -24.99 30.67
CA ASP A 57 -9.08 -23.90 29.96
C ASP A 57 -8.23 -23.32 28.81
N LEU A 58 -8.47 -23.81 27.59
CA LEU A 58 -7.82 -23.33 26.36
C LEU A 58 -8.14 -21.86 26.01
N ARG A 59 -9.16 -21.24 26.62
CA ARG A 59 -9.58 -19.87 26.27
C ARG A 59 -8.52 -18.83 26.62
N GLN A 60 -7.75 -19.08 27.68
CA GLN A 60 -6.69 -18.15 28.11
C GLN A 60 -5.59 -18.01 27.05
N ILE A 61 -5.23 -19.11 26.36
CA ILE A 61 -4.22 -19.10 25.30
C ILE A 61 -4.74 -18.33 24.07
N LYS A 62 -5.98 -18.59 23.65
CA LYS A 62 -6.58 -18.00 22.44
C LYS A 62 -6.72 -16.47 22.52
N THR A 63 -6.92 -15.91 23.72
CA THR A 63 -7.11 -14.46 23.91
C THR A 63 -5.82 -13.63 23.77
N GLN A 64 -4.64 -14.24 23.91
CA GLN A 64 -3.35 -13.52 23.82
C GLN A 64 -2.93 -13.21 22.39
N PHE A 65 -3.42 -13.96 21.40
CA PHE A 65 -2.99 -13.87 20.00
C PHE A 65 -4.00 -13.14 19.11
N ASN A 66 -4.54 -12.00 19.57
CA ASN A 66 -5.46 -11.21 18.77
C ASN A 66 -4.73 -10.60 17.55
N VAL A 67 -5.20 -10.93 16.34
CA VAL A 67 -4.65 -10.47 15.06
C VAL A 67 -4.50 -8.94 15.01
N SER A 68 -5.42 -8.21 15.62
CA SER A 68 -5.38 -6.74 15.67
C SER A 68 -4.25 -6.17 16.53
N ARG A 69 -3.69 -6.96 17.45
CA ARG A 69 -2.48 -6.63 18.23
C ARG A 69 -1.20 -7.09 17.54
N LEU A 70 -1.27 -8.17 16.77
CA LEU A 70 -0.13 -8.79 16.09
C LEU A 70 0.18 -8.18 14.72
N ILE A 71 -0.83 -7.66 14.03
CA ILE A 71 -0.71 -7.11 12.67
C ILE A 71 -1.16 -5.66 12.70
N LYS A 72 -0.27 -4.75 12.30
CA LYS A 72 -0.65 -3.35 12.09
C LYS A 72 -1.71 -3.26 10.98
N PRO A 73 -2.83 -2.56 11.19
CA PRO A 73 -3.87 -2.43 10.19
C PRO A 73 -3.33 -1.79 8.90
N ARG A 74 -3.89 -2.21 7.76
CA ARG A 74 -3.55 -1.60 6.45
C ARG A 74 -4.01 -0.14 6.44
N LEU A 75 -3.11 0.76 6.06
CA LEU A 75 -3.37 2.21 5.96
C LEU A 75 -4.37 2.57 4.85
N PHE A 76 -4.41 1.77 3.78
CA PHE A 76 -5.36 1.91 2.67
C PHE A 76 -5.97 0.54 2.36
N LYS A 77 -7.26 0.50 2.04
CA LYS A 77 -8.00 -0.71 1.67
C LYS A 77 -7.69 -1.14 0.24
N GLN A 78 -7.63 -0.18 -0.68
CA GLN A 78 -7.33 -0.36 -2.10
C GLN A 78 -5.82 -0.23 -2.39
N ASN A 79 -5.43 -0.59 -3.62
CA ASN A 79 -4.05 -0.40 -4.07
C ASN A 79 -3.71 1.10 -4.14
N LEU A 80 -2.74 1.52 -3.32
CA LEU A 80 -2.33 2.91 -3.21
C LEU A 80 -1.83 3.51 -4.53
N GLN A 81 -1.14 2.74 -5.38
CA GLN A 81 -0.68 3.25 -6.68
C GLN A 81 -1.86 3.60 -7.58
N LEU A 82 -2.91 2.78 -7.56
CA LEU A 82 -4.13 3.01 -8.32
C LEU A 82 -4.91 4.20 -7.79
N LEU A 83 -4.98 4.37 -6.46
CA LEU A 83 -5.57 5.56 -5.85
C LEU A 83 -4.81 6.83 -6.27
N VAL A 84 -3.48 6.84 -6.16
CA VAL A 84 -2.64 7.97 -6.57
C VAL A 84 -2.81 8.28 -8.06
N ALA A 85 -2.88 7.26 -8.92
CA ALA A 85 -3.13 7.44 -10.35
C ALA A 85 -4.51 8.07 -10.63
N ARG A 86 -5.55 7.65 -9.89
CA ARG A 86 -6.90 8.26 -9.99
C ARG A 86 -6.88 9.72 -9.54
N VAL A 87 -6.19 10.05 -8.45
CA VAL A 87 -6.04 11.43 -7.97
C VAL A 87 -5.38 12.31 -9.05
N PHE A 88 -4.33 11.81 -9.70
CA PHE A 88 -3.68 12.55 -10.77
C PHE A 88 -4.55 12.70 -12.02
N LYS A 89 -5.41 11.72 -12.33
CA LYS A 89 -6.33 11.78 -13.47
C LYS A 89 -7.46 12.81 -13.28
N GLN A 90 -7.83 13.15 -12.05
CA GLN A 90 -8.96 14.06 -11.77
C GLN A 90 -8.72 15.50 -12.26
N SER A 91 -7.47 15.97 -12.27
CA SER A 91 -7.14 17.31 -12.75
C SER A 91 -5.68 17.42 -13.13
N ASP A 92 -5.37 18.22 -14.15
CA ASP A 92 -4.00 18.43 -14.63
C ASP A 92 -3.27 19.56 -13.87
N SER A 93 -3.47 19.62 -12.55
CA SER A 93 -2.88 20.61 -11.67
C SER A 93 -1.73 20.04 -10.85
N TRP A 94 -0.82 20.93 -10.45
CA TRP A 94 0.19 20.67 -9.42
C TRP A 94 -0.48 20.37 -8.08
N LYS A 95 -0.08 19.26 -7.45
CA LYS A 95 -0.68 18.76 -6.20
C LYS A 95 0.37 18.56 -5.13
N THR A 96 0.07 19.00 -3.91
CA THR A 96 0.93 18.78 -2.74
C THR A 96 0.79 17.34 -2.24
N LEU A 97 1.77 16.87 -1.47
CA LEU A 97 1.68 15.56 -0.81
C LEU A 97 0.41 15.43 0.05
N TYR A 98 0.08 16.49 0.79
CA TYR A 98 -1.13 16.52 1.63
C TYR A 98 -2.39 16.32 0.78
N PHE A 99 -2.55 17.11 -0.28
CA PHE A 99 -3.70 17.00 -1.18
C PHE A 99 -3.82 15.59 -1.79
N ILE A 100 -2.71 15.02 -2.25
CA ILE A 100 -2.73 13.68 -2.85
C ILE A 100 -3.12 12.63 -1.81
N THR A 101 -2.65 12.77 -0.58
CA THR A 101 -2.96 11.84 0.51
C THR A 101 -4.43 11.92 0.91
N ASP A 102 -4.95 13.14 1.02
CA ASP A 102 -6.35 13.43 1.36
C ASP A 102 -7.29 12.88 0.29
N ALA A 103 -7.06 13.22 -0.97
CA ALA A 103 -7.86 12.72 -2.09
C ALA A 103 -7.76 11.19 -2.27
N ALA A 104 -6.59 10.59 -1.99
CA ALA A 104 -6.44 9.14 -2.02
C ALA A 104 -7.25 8.45 -0.91
N LEU A 105 -7.31 9.03 0.29
CA LEU A 105 -8.12 8.52 1.39
C LEU A 105 -9.62 8.66 1.11
N GLU A 106 -10.04 9.76 0.52
CA GLU A 106 -11.43 9.97 0.07
C GLU A 106 -11.84 8.90 -0.96
N LEU A 107 -10.98 8.62 -1.94
CA LEU A 107 -11.21 7.56 -2.94
C LEU A 107 -11.19 6.14 -2.33
N ASP A 108 -10.48 5.93 -1.23
CA ASP A 108 -10.34 4.64 -0.57
C ASP A 108 -11.51 4.30 0.36
N THR A 109 -11.98 5.30 1.12
CA THR A 109 -12.94 5.13 2.22
C THR A 109 -14.29 5.80 1.99
N GLY A 110 -14.43 6.63 0.95
CA GLY A 110 -15.64 7.40 0.66
C GLY A 110 -15.87 8.51 1.68
N LYS A 111 -17.14 8.78 2.02
CA LYS A 111 -17.54 9.89 2.92
C LYS A 111 -17.18 9.69 4.40
N ASN A 112 -16.66 8.52 4.79
CA ASN A 112 -16.25 8.20 6.16
C ASN A 112 -14.72 8.27 6.31
N TYR A 113 -14.09 9.36 5.86
CA TYR A 113 -12.63 9.48 5.89
C TYR A 113 -12.14 10.03 7.24
N PRO A 114 -11.18 9.36 7.91
CA PRO A 114 -10.41 9.98 8.99
C PRO A 114 -9.38 10.97 8.42
N LEU A 115 -9.04 12.02 9.20
CA LEU A 115 -8.01 12.98 8.82
C LEU A 115 -6.69 12.29 8.45
N PRO A 116 -5.96 12.75 7.41
CA PRO A 116 -4.70 12.15 6.98
C PRO A 116 -3.68 12.13 8.11
N GLN A 117 -3.33 10.94 8.60
CA GLN A 117 -2.24 10.78 9.55
C GLN A 117 -0.87 10.75 8.85
N ARG A 118 0.20 11.02 9.61
CA ARG A 118 1.58 11.02 9.10
C ARG A 118 2.00 9.73 8.39
N GLU A 119 1.46 8.58 8.83
CA GLU A 119 1.75 7.29 8.19
C GLU A 119 1.18 7.20 6.77
N HIS A 120 0.01 7.80 6.52
CA HIS A 120 -0.59 7.89 5.18
C HIS A 120 0.26 8.78 4.26
N GLU A 121 0.70 9.94 4.75
CA GLU A 121 1.61 10.82 4.00
C GLU A 121 2.89 10.08 3.58
N LEU A 122 3.48 9.30 4.50
CA LEU A 122 4.69 8.54 4.22
C LEU A 122 4.46 7.43 3.19
N ALA A 123 3.32 6.74 3.24
CA ALA A 123 2.96 5.72 2.28
C ALA A 123 2.80 6.31 0.86
N VAL A 124 2.09 7.44 0.74
CA VAL A 124 1.92 8.16 -0.53
C VAL A 124 3.26 8.68 -1.04
N ALA A 125 4.10 9.25 -0.17
CA ALA A 125 5.42 9.74 -0.55
C ALA A 125 6.31 8.64 -1.15
N ARG A 126 6.24 7.40 -0.66
CA ARG A 126 6.95 6.26 -1.26
C ARG A 126 6.49 5.98 -2.68
N VAL A 127 5.18 6.00 -2.93
CA VAL A 127 4.62 5.82 -4.28
C VAL A 127 5.09 6.94 -5.21
N LEU A 128 5.00 8.19 -4.77
CA LEU A 128 5.47 9.34 -5.56
C LEU A 128 6.96 9.24 -5.90
N LYS A 129 7.79 8.81 -4.94
CA LYS A 129 9.22 8.59 -5.19
C LYS A 129 9.46 7.59 -6.32
N GLU A 130 8.72 6.48 -6.34
CA GLU A 130 8.87 5.45 -7.36
C GLU A 130 8.35 5.91 -8.72
N LEU A 131 7.21 6.61 -8.77
CA LEU A 131 6.68 7.18 -10.01
C LEU A 131 7.63 8.25 -10.59
N TYR A 132 8.24 9.07 -9.73
CA TYR A 132 9.20 10.09 -10.13
C TYR A 132 10.47 9.47 -10.72
N LYS A 133 11.02 8.44 -10.06
CA LYS A 133 12.18 7.69 -10.60
C LYS A 133 11.88 7.07 -11.97
N LYS A 134 10.64 6.64 -12.21
CA LYS A 134 10.19 6.10 -13.50
C LYS A 134 9.90 7.17 -14.56
N GLY A 135 10.02 8.46 -14.23
CA GLY A 135 9.76 9.57 -15.15
C GLY A 135 8.28 9.80 -15.48
N ILE A 136 7.36 9.21 -14.71
CA ILE A 136 5.91 9.28 -14.96
C ILE A 136 5.32 10.61 -14.44
N ILE A 137 5.88 11.13 -13.36
CA ILE A 137 5.44 12.39 -12.74
C ILE A 137 6.58 13.39 -12.68
N GLU A 138 6.24 14.66 -12.75
CA GLU A 138 7.15 15.79 -12.57
C GLU A 138 7.06 16.34 -11.16
N ARG A 139 8.12 17.04 -10.75
CA ARG A 139 8.28 17.64 -9.44
C ARG A 139 8.64 19.11 -9.60
N LYS A 140 7.97 19.98 -8.85
CA LYS A 140 8.35 21.37 -8.67
C LYS A 140 8.50 21.69 -7.19
N GLU A 141 9.52 22.47 -6.83
CA GLU A 141 9.64 23.00 -5.47
C GLU A 141 8.74 24.22 -5.27
N VAL A 142 8.05 24.26 -4.13
CA VAL A 142 7.20 25.36 -3.70
C VAL A 142 7.97 26.24 -2.74
N GLU A 143 8.23 27.49 -3.14
CA GLU A 143 8.80 28.50 -2.26
C GLU A 143 7.71 29.14 -1.40
N LEU A 144 7.77 28.93 -0.08
CA LEU A 144 6.96 29.69 0.86
C LEU A 144 7.71 30.95 1.27
N HIS A 145 7.17 32.12 0.92
CA HIS A 145 7.61 33.44 1.39
C HIS A 145 9.09 33.79 1.09
N LYS A 146 9.62 33.41 -0.08
CA LYS A 146 11.00 33.71 -0.53
C LYS A 146 12.10 33.29 0.48
N ARG A 147 11.79 32.41 1.42
CA ARG A 147 12.73 31.89 2.43
C ARG A 147 12.74 30.37 2.37
N ILE A 148 13.94 29.80 2.29
CA ILE A 148 14.16 28.35 2.26
C ILE A 148 13.92 27.78 3.67
N ILE A 149 12.66 27.53 4.05
CA ILE A 149 12.31 26.91 5.34
C ILE A 149 12.63 25.43 5.28
N LYS A 150 13.57 24.90 6.10
CA LYS A 150 14.02 23.48 6.19
C LYS A 150 12.88 22.48 6.51
N ARG A 151 11.94 22.29 5.59
CA ARG A 151 10.89 21.24 5.63
C ARG A 151 11.24 20.22 4.55
N GLY A 152 11.31 18.92 4.89
CA GLY A 152 11.92 17.89 4.04
C GLY A 152 11.37 17.76 2.61
N PHE A 153 12.13 17.08 1.75
CA PHE A 153 11.94 16.92 0.29
C PHE A 153 10.48 16.91 -0.19
N PHE A 154 9.64 16.03 0.34
CA PHE A 154 8.25 15.89 -0.12
C PHE A 154 7.32 17.03 0.33
N ARG A 155 7.56 17.65 1.48
CA ARG A 155 6.71 18.73 2.02
C ARG A 155 6.89 20.07 1.29
N ARG A 156 7.98 20.20 0.53
CA ARG A 156 8.27 21.35 -0.34
C ARG A 156 7.94 21.08 -1.80
N SER A 157 7.32 19.95 -2.11
CA SER A 157 7.18 19.52 -3.50
C SER A 157 5.72 19.45 -3.90
N GLU A 158 5.44 20.01 -5.06
CA GLU A 158 4.25 19.72 -5.81
C GLU A 158 4.57 18.74 -6.93
N TRP A 159 3.57 17.95 -7.27
CA TRP A 159 3.67 16.83 -8.19
C TRP A 159 2.56 16.90 -9.22
N ARG A 160 2.84 16.50 -10.45
CA ARG A 160 1.88 16.41 -11.56
C ARG A 160 2.27 15.27 -12.49
N LEU A 161 1.33 14.72 -13.26
CA LEU A 161 1.68 13.83 -14.37
C LEU A 161 2.53 14.55 -15.40
N LYS A 162 3.54 13.86 -15.93
CA LYS A 162 4.30 14.38 -17.06
C LYS A 162 3.40 14.43 -18.30
N PRO A 163 3.29 15.57 -19.01
CA PRO A 163 2.54 15.62 -20.27
C PRO A 163 3.15 14.67 -21.31
N LEU A 164 2.29 14.07 -22.13
CA LEU A 164 2.72 13.26 -23.27
C LEU A 164 3.21 14.21 -24.37
N GLU A 165 4.50 14.15 -24.69
CA GLU A 165 5.11 14.82 -25.86
C GLU A 165 4.89 14.02 -27.15
#